data_AF-A0A0P1APV4-F1
#
_entry.id   AF-A0A0P1APV4-F1
#
_cell.length_a   1.000
_cell.length_b   1.000
_cell.length_c   1.000
_cell.angle_alpha   90.00
_cell.angle_beta   90.00
_cell.angle_gamma   90.00
#
_symmetry.space_group_name_H-M   'P 1'
#
loop_
_entity.id
_entity.type
_entity.pdbx_description
1 polymer ?
#
loop_
_entity_poly.entity_id
_entity_poly.type
_entity_poly.pdbx_seq_one_letter_code
_entity_poly.pdbx_strand_id
1 'polypeptide(L)'
;MAPSLRLSLRCFNLQPIQELPELKSILAVQNLVTTIPKQPKPLHFKAFNRWIETYCCKHSLDSESKLDEGDFNAFMKEAGNYLLKLEEEAFQDCRKIGLMMDEELSSPKTDAFAEAVKVKLSRHMCKQDATTFGLLDKDKDGFVCTEDVKLFLQVTAHGNGAHWLKRQFQLYDDDGDEMVNEAESKSILNSMVATQKAVMTEIFANHVEHMPKKCSKHFTKSMVEVDFKTNIPEKMRCVFHFANKLDKECRSCNWEMFLDSQKSEFLELHNLIAIYAKGFYDERFTFYQRKQDNQKLRYKGLGLAAAIVLGDYLAAVI
;
A
#
# COMPACT_ATOMS: atom_id res chain seq x y z
N MET A 1 37.40 8.92 -43.96
CA MET A 1 35.93 9.03 -44.11
C MET A 1 35.27 8.34 -42.93
N ALA A 2 34.21 8.94 -42.41
CA ALA A 2 34.04 9.17 -40.98
C ALA A 2 33.29 8.08 -40.17
N PRO A 3 33.82 7.63 -39.01
CA PRO A 3 33.08 6.83 -38.03
C PRO A 3 32.09 7.67 -37.17
N SER A 4 32.02 8.98 -37.36
CA SER A 4 31.22 9.90 -36.52
C SER A 4 29.72 9.92 -36.82
N LEU A 5 29.27 9.37 -37.96
CA LEU A 5 27.85 9.35 -38.34
C LEU A 5 27.02 8.25 -37.67
N ARG A 6 27.64 7.26 -37.03
CA ARG A 6 26.90 6.20 -36.30
C ARG A 6 26.46 6.63 -34.89
N LEU A 7 27.08 7.68 -34.33
CA LEU A 7 26.72 8.23 -33.02
C LEU A 7 25.50 9.17 -33.11
N SER A 8 25.27 9.83 -34.25
CA SER A 8 24.14 10.77 -34.41
C SER A 8 22.78 10.09 -34.56
N LEU A 9 22.72 8.89 -35.14
CA LEU A 9 21.46 8.15 -35.33
C LEU A 9 20.89 7.53 -34.04
N ARG A 10 21.72 7.25 -33.02
CA ARG A 10 21.22 6.83 -31.70
C ARG A 10 20.55 7.96 -30.92
N CYS A 11 20.76 9.22 -31.27
CA CYS A 11 20.14 10.36 -30.60
C CYS A 11 18.66 10.58 -30.99
N PHE A 12 18.17 9.94 -32.07
CA PHE A 12 16.82 10.17 -32.60
C PHE A 12 15.80 9.08 -32.27
N ASN A 13 16.23 7.87 -31.92
CA ASN A 13 15.32 6.81 -31.47
C ASN A 13 15.08 6.94 -29.97
N LEU A 14 14.27 7.92 -29.60
CA LEU A 14 13.68 7.94 -28.27
C LEU A 14 12.79 6.70 -28.16
N GLN A 15 13.20 5.72 -27.35
CA GLN A 15 12.33 4.60 -27.00
C GLN A 15 10.98 5.13 -26.49
N PRO A 16 9.86 4.48 -26.83
CA PRO A 16 8.58 4.83 -26.25
C PRO A 16 8.69 4.83 -24.72
N ILE A 17 8.10 5.82 -24.05
CA ILE A 17 8.20 5.95 -22.59
C ILE A 17 7.69 4.67 -21.90
N GLN A 18 6.65 4.05 -22.45
CA GLN A 18 6.06 2.79 -21.99
C GLN A 18 7.02 1.60 -22.06
N GLU A 19 8.07 1.68 -22.89
CA GLU A 19 9.07 0.62 -23.05
C GLU A 19 10.22 0.74 -22.03
N LEU A 20 10.23 1.78 -21.19
CA LEU A 20 11.23 1.92 -20.14
C LEU A 20 11.06 0.80 -19.10
N PRO A 21 12.13 0.03 -18.78
CA PRO A 21 12.04 -1.10 -17.84
C PRO A 21 11.47 -0.71 -16.47
N GLU A 22 11.82 0.47 -15.96
CA GLU A 22 11.25 1.01 -14.71
C GLU A 22 9.72 1.15 -14.80
N LEU A 23 9.20 1.76 -15.86
CA LEU A 23 7.76 1.98 -16.00
C LEU A 23 7.00 0.68 -16.23
N LYS A 24 7.59 -0.28 -16.95
CA LYS A 24 7.00 -1.62 -17.10
C LYS A 24 6.91 -2.36 -15.77
N SER A 25 7.94 -2.30 -14.93
CA SER A 25 7.89 -2.92 -13.59
C SER A 25 6.88 -2.24 -12.67
N ILE A 26 6.74 -0.91 -12.72
CA ILE A 26 5.70 -0.18 -11.97
C ILE A 26 4.30 -0.52 -12.50
N LEU A 27 4.12 -0.61 -13.82
CA LEU A 27 2.86 -1.00 -14.44
C LEU A 27 2.47 -2.43 -14.08
N ALA A 28 3.45 -3.35 -14.03
CA ALA A 28 3.23 -4.71 -13.55
C ALA A 28 2.71 -4.71 -12.11
N VAL A 29 3.31 -3.92 -11.21
CA VAL A 29 2.79 -3.75 -9.83
C VAL A 29 1.36 -3.24 -9.87
N GLN A 30 1.06 -2.20 -10.65
CA GLN A 30 -0.28 -1.64 -10.78
C GLN A 30 -1.29 -2.70 -11.22
N ASN A 31 -0.99 -3.46 -12.26
CA ASN A 31 -1.87 -4.50 -12.77
C ASN A 31 -2.07 -5.61 -11.72
N LEU A 32 -1.00 -6.06 -11.06
CA LEU A 32 -1.05 -7.06 -9.99
C LEU A 32 -1.93 -6.62 -8.82
N VAL A 33 -1.78 -5.39 -8.33
CA VAL A 33 -2.59 -4.95 -7.18
C VAL A 33 -4.05 -4.74 -7.55
N THR A 34 -4.38 -4.55 -8.82
CA THR A 34 -5.79 -4.49 -9.27
C THR A 34 -6.47 -5.86 -9.32
N THR A 35 -5.71 -6.96 -9.37
CA THR A 35 -6.29 -8.32 -9.28
C THR A 35 -6.61 -8.71 -7.83
N ILE A 36 -6.05 -7.99 -6.86
CA ILE A 36 -6.33 -8.24 -5.44
C ILE A 36 -7.81 -7.89 -5.19
N PRO A 37 -8.61 -8.86 -4.69
CA PRO A 37 -10.01 -8.61 -4.42
C PRO A 37 -10.15 -7.53 -3.33
N LYS A 38 -11.26 -6.79 -3.37
CA LYS A 38 -11.59 -5.77 -2.37
C LYS A 38 -11.54 -6.29 -0.93
N GLN A 39 -11.68 -7.60 -0.73
CA GLN A 39 -11.49 -8.28 0.55
C GLN A 39 -10.39 -9.35 0.39
N PRO A 40 -9.12 -8.98 0.60
CA PRO A 40 -8.01 -9.89 0.41
C PRO A 40 -7.94 -10.91 1.55
N LYS A 41 -8.57 -12.08 1.36
CA LYS A 41 -8.39 -13.22 2.27
C LYS A 41 -7.19 -14.06 1.82
N PRO A 42 -6.15 -14.22 2.66
CA PRO A 42 -5.06 -15.15 2.37
C PRO A 42 -5.54 -16.60 2.32
N LEU A 43 -5.03 -17.38 1.36
CA LEU A 43 -5.20 -18.82 1.27
C LEU A 43 -4.68 -19.52 2.53
N HIS A 44 -3.56 -19.05 3.08
CA HIS A 44 -2.91 -19.63 4.25
C HIS A 44 -3.58 -19.24 5.59
N PHE A 45 -4.71 -18.55 5.56
CA PHE A 45 -5.47 -18.15 6.76
C PHE A 45 -5.74 -19.31 7.73
N LYS A 46 -6.15 -20.48 7.22
CA LYS A 46 -6.41 -21.66 8.06
C LYS A 46 -5.13 -22.18 8.74
N ALA A 47 -3.99 -22.08 8.07
CA ALA A 47 -2.70 -22.49 8.62
C ALA A 47 -2.27 -21.54 9.73
N PHE A 48 -2.51 -20.23 9.58
CA PHE A 48 -2.24 -19.25 10.62
C PHE A 48 -3.12 -19.45 11.85
N ASN A 49 -4.43 -19.68 11.69
CA ASN A 49 -5.31 -19.96 12.84
C ASN A 49 -4.88 -21.21 13.61
N ARG A 50 -4.50 -22.28 12.90
CA ARG A 50 -3.95 -23.49 13.53
C ARG A 50 -2.65 -23.22 14.26
N TRP A 51 -1.79 -22.36 13.70
CA TRP A 51 -0.57 -21.92 14.37
C TRP A 51 -0.87 -21.15 15.66
N ILE A 52 -1.84 -20.24 15.65
CA ILE A 52 -2.28 -19.51 16.86
C ILE A 52 -2.72 -20.51 17.94
N GLU A 53 -3.60 -21.45 17.59
CA GLU A 53 -4.07 -22.49 18.52
C GLU A 53 -2.91 -23.31 19.10
N THR A 54 -1.96 -23.70 18.24
CA THR A 54 -0.78 -24.47 18.65
C THR A 54 0.13 -23.66 19.57
N TYR A 55 0.31 -22.36 19.30
CA TYR A 55 1.09 -21.45 20.14
C TYR A 55 0.45 -21.32 21.53
N CYS A 56 -0.86 -21.05 21.60
CA CYS A 56 -1.59 -20.96 22.86
C CYS A 56 -1.48 -22.26 23.66
N CYS A 57 -1.70 -23.43 23.04
CA CYS A 57 -1.55 -24.71 23.72
C CYS A 57 -0.13 -24.95 24.25
N LYS A 58 0.90 -24.59 23.47
CA LYS A 58 2.31 -24.78 23.85
C LYS A 58 2.71 -23.91 25.05
N HIS A 59 2.14 -22.72 25.13
CA HIS A 59 2.41 -21.76 26.21
C HIS A 59 1.39 -21.84 27.35
N SER A 60 0.49 -22.84 27.34
CA SER A 60 -0.56 -23.02 28.33
C SER A 60 -1.45 -21.78 28.52
N LEU A 61 -1.64 -21.02 27.43
CA LEU A 61 -2.52 -19.86 27.39
C LEU A 61 -3.95 -20.32 27.14
N ASP A 62 -4.78 -20.25 28.17
CA ASP A 62 -6.22 -20.48 28.09
C ASP A 62 -6.98 -19.17 27.80
N SER A 63 -8.30 -19.25 27.68
CA SER A 63 -9.14 -18.09 27.40
C SER A 63 -9.19 -17.07 28.53
N GLU A 64 -8.78 -17.43 29.75
CA GLU A 64 -8.76 -16.54 30.92
C GLU A 64 -7.35 -16.04 31.23
N SER A 65 -6.33 -16.54 30.53
CA SER A 65 -4.94 -16.17 30.71
C SER A 65 -4.74 -14.71 30.37
N LYS A 66 -4.16 -13.99 31.31
CA LYS A 66 -3.74 -12.59 31.19
C LYS A 66 -2.30 -12.53 30.70
N LEU A 67 -2.07 -11.79 29.63
CA LEU A 67 -0.75 -11.53 29.06
C LEU A 67 -0.29 -10.16 29.52
N ASP A 68 0.89 -10.10 30.13
CA ASP A 68 1.55 -8.81 30.36
C ASP A 68 2.11 -8.24 29.04
N GLU A 69 2.61 -7.01 29.09
CA GLU A 69 3.19 -6.35 27.91
C GLU A 69 4.35 -7.14 27.28
N GLY A 70 5.15 -7.84 28.09
CA GLY A 70 6.28 -8.64 27.62
C GLY A 70 5.82 -9.88 26.85
N ASP A 71 4.90 -10.63 27.42
CA ASP A 71 4.32 -11.84 26.83
C ASP A 71 3.49 -11.51 25.59
N PHE A 72 2.73 -10.40 25.62
CA PHE A 72 2.03 -9.88 24.45
C PHE A 72 2.99 -9.58 23.31
N ASN A 73 4.05 -8.82 23.58
CA ASN A 73 5.05 -8.45 22.56
C ASN A 73 5.76 -9.69 22.00
N ALA A 74 6.04 -10.69 22.84
CA ALA A 74 6.60 -11.96 22.39
C ALA A 74 5.64 -12.71 21.46
N PHE A 75 4.35 -12.79 21.81
CA PHE A 75 3.34 -13.44 20.99
C PHE A 75 3.16 -12.72 19.64
N MET A 76 3.03 -11.40 19.65
CA MET A 76 2.92 -10.59 18.42
C MET A 76 4.13 -10.73 17.51
N LYS A 77 5.35 -10.77 18.09
CA LYS A 77 6.59 -10.99 17.35
C LYS A 77 6.63 -12.36 16.69
N GLU A 78 6.27 -13.42 17.40
CA GLU A 78 6.22 -14.78 16.84
C GLU A 78 5.15 -14.89 15.75
N ALA A 79 3.99 -14.23 15.93
CA ALA A 79 2.95 -14.15 14.91
C ALA A 79 3.45 -13.43 13.64
N GLY A 80 4.16 -12.30 13.81
CA GLY A 80 4.80 -11.57 12.73
C GLY A 80 5.85 -12.39 11.99
N ASN A 81 6.68 -13.16 12.71
CA ASN A 81 7.67 -14.06 12.13
C ASN A 81 7.02 -15.20 11.33
N TYR A 82 5.93 -15.78 11.84
CA TYR A 82 5.21 -16.82 11.13
C TYR A 82 4.55 -16.29 9.86
N LEU A 83 3.94 -15.10 9.91
CA LEU A 83 3.39 -14.44 8.72
C LEU A 83 4.47 -14.08 7.71
N LEU A 84 5.67 -13.69 8.15
CA LEU A 84 6.81 -13.47 7.26
C LEU A 84 7.22 -14.76 6.53
N LYS A 85 7.24 -15.89 7.24
CA LYS A 85 7.51 -17.19 6.63
C LYS A 85 6.45 -17.56 5.58
N LEU A 86 5.16 -17.39 5.90
CA LEU A 86 4.08 -17.61 4.94
C LEU A 86 4.18 -16.68 3.73
N GLU A 87 4.62 -15.44 3.94
CA GLU A 87 4.85 -14.47 2.88
C GLU A 87 5.99 -14.94 1.95
N GLU A 88 7.11 -15.38 2.51
CA GLU A 88 8.23 -15.94 1.76
C GLU A 88 7.84 -17.19 0.97
N GLU A 89 7.02 -18.07 1.55
CA GLU A 89 6.45 -19.23 0.88
C GLU A 89 5.51 -18.83 -0.26
N ALA A 90 4.66 -17.80 -0.05
CA ALA A 90 3.74 -17.29 -1.06
C ALA A 90 4.47 -16.64 -2.24
N PHE A 91 5.61 -15.99 -2.01
CA PHE A 91 6.45 -15.45 -3.07
C PHE A 91 7.09 -16.52 -3.98
N GLN A 92 7.17 -17.78 -3.54
CA GLN A 92 7.87 -18.86 -4.24
C GLN A 92 9.29 -18.42 -4.69
N ASP A 93 9.76 -18.90 -5.85
CA ASP A 93 10.99 -18.43 -6.51
C ASP A 93 10.85 -17.02 -7.14
N CYS A 94 9.65 -16.42 -7.13
CA CYS A 94 9.36 -15.11 -7.71
C CYS A 94 9.47 -13.97 -6.69
N ARG A 95 10.68 -13.77 -6.18
CA ARG A 95 10.98 -12.72 -5.19
C ARG A 95 10.80 -11.29 -5.70
N LYS A 96 10.77 -11.09 -7.02
CA LYS A 96 10.66 -9.77 -7.65
C LYS A 96 9.67 -9.73 -8.81
N ILE A 97 8.96 -8.61 -8.86
CA ILE A 97 8.07 -8.17 -9.94
C ILE A 97 8.96 -7.52 -11.00
N GLY A 98 9.21 -8.29 -12.06
CA GLY A 98 9.94 -7.87 -13.23
C GLY A 98 9.04 -7.24 -14.30
N LEU A 99 9.46 -7.38 -15.54
CA LEU A 99 8.64 -7.08 -16.71
C LEU A 99 7.59 -8.21 -16.84
N MET A 100 6.32 -7.91 -16.60
CA MET A 100 5.22 -8.84 -16.89
C MET A 100 4.54 -8.38 -18.17
N MET A 101 4.34 -9.32 -19.09
CA MET A 101 3.51 -9.11 -20.28
C MET A 101 2.04 -9.33 -19.92
N ASP A 102 1.10 -8.80 -20.72
CA ASP A 102 -0.33 -8.90 -20.44
C ASP A 102 -0.80 -10.37 -20.35
N GLU A 103 -0.16 -11.27 -21.10
CA GLU A 103 -0.43 -12.71 -21.06
C GLU A 103 0.01 -13.38 -19.74
N GLU A 104 0.97 -12.80 -19.02
CA GLU A 104 1.46 -13.29 -17.73
C GLU A 104 0.57 -12.85 -16.55
N LEU A 105 -0.35 -11.91 -16.76
CA LEU A 105 -1.29 -11.45 -15.72
C LEU A 105 -2.29 -12.54 -15.31
N SER A 106 -2.51 -13.56 -16.15
CA SER A 106 -3.32 -14.74 -15.83
C SER A 106 -2.49 -15.96 -15.41
N SER A 107 -1.20 -15.76 -15.12
CA SER A 107 -0.30 -16.86 -14.77
C SER A 107 -0.34 -17.19 -13.27
N PRO A 108 0.05 -18.42 -12.87
CA PRO A 108 0.19 -18.80 -11.46
C PRO A 108 1.15 -17.90 -10.66
N LYS A 109 2.07 -17.21 -11.36
CA LYS A 109 3.01 -16.25 -10.75
C LYS A 109 2.29 -14.99 -10.25
N THR A 110 1.28 -14.53 -10.97
CA THR A 110 0.42 -13.41 -10.55
C THR A 110 -0.40 -13.78 -9.32
N ASP A 111 -0.95 -14.99 -9.28
CA ASP A 111 -1.69 -15.49 -8.12
C ASP A 111 -0.80 -15.61 -6.87
N ALA A 112 0.42 -16.13 -7.04
CA ALA A 112 1.42 -16.22 -5.98
C ALA A 112 1.79 -14.84 -5.43
N PHE A 113 2.03 -13.86 -6.31
CA PHE A 113 2.32 -12.50 -5.89
C PHE A 113 1.13 -11.84 -5.19
N ALA A 114 -0.08 -11.97 -5.76
CA ALA A 114 -1.28 -11.45 -5.15
C ALA A 114 -1.43 -12.02 -3.73
N GLU A 115 -1.25 -13.33 -3.57
CA GLU A 115 -1.27 -14.00 -2.27
C GLU A 115 -0.21 -13.44 -1.30
N ALA A 116 1.02 -13.25 -1.76
CA ALA A 116 2.08 -12.66 -0.96
C ALA A 116 1.74 -11.23 -0.49
N VAL A 117 1.07 -10.41 -1.33
CA VAL A 117 0.57 -9.09 -0.90
C VAL A 117 -0.52 -9.21 0.17
N LYS A 118 -1.42 -10.20 0.08
CA LYS A 118 -2.44 -10.41 1.13
C LYS A 118 -1.79 -10.78 2.46
N VAL A 119 -0.80 -11.69 2.46
CA VAL A 119 -0.07 -12.06 3.67
C VAL A 119 0.74 -10.88 4.22
N LYS A 120 1.37 -10.09 3.33
CA LYS A 120 2.10 -8.88 3.71
C LYS A 120 1.20 -7.84 4.37
N LEU A 121 -0.03 -7.66 3.86
CA LEU A 121 -1.05 -6.82 4.51
C LEU A 121 -1.33 -7.29 5.93
N SER A 122 -1.62 -8.57 6.10
CA SER A 122 -1.85 -9.16 7.43
C SER A 122 -0.65 -9.00 8.36
N ARG A 123 0.58 -9.15 7.86
CA ARG A 123 1.80 -8.95 8.65
C ARG A 123 1.95 -7.50 9.12
N HIS A 124 1.74 -6.52 8.24
CA HIS A 124 1.80 -5.10 8.63
C HIS A 124 0.69 -4.72 9.61
N MET A 125 -0.46 -5.38 9.52
CA MET A 125 -1.56 -5.20 10.47
C MET A 125 -1.22 -5.79 11.84
N CYS A 126 -0.52 -6.93 11.90
CA CYS A 126 -0.01 -7.45 13.16
C CYS A 126 1.02 -6.50 13.76
N LYS A 127 2.00 -6.03 12.98
CA LYS A 127 3.18 -5.27 13.45
C LYS A 127 2.88 -3.88 14.07
N GLN A 128 1.63 -3.47 14.24
CA GLN A 128 1.28 -2.23 14.97
C GLN A 128 1.40 -2.38 16.51
N ASP A 129 2.20 -3.36 16.96
CA ASP A 129 2.33 -3.96 18.30
C ASP A 129 2.26 -2.99 19.49
N ALA A 130 3.07 -1.91 19.50
CA ALA A 130 3.19 -1.05 20.68
C ALA A 130 1.92 -0.21 20.97
N THR A 131 1.18 0.16 19.93
CA THR A 131 -0.09 0.88 20.10
C THR A 131 -1.21 -0.09 20.43
N THR A 132 -1.15 -1.33 19.92
CA THR A 132 -2.20 -2.33 20.09
C THR A 132 -2.33 -2.83 21.52
N PHE A 133 -1.23 -2.96 22.27
CA PHE A 133 -1.32 -3.35 23.69
C PHE A 133 -2.17 -2.37 24.49
N GLY A 134 -1.86 -1.06 24.41
CA GLY A 134 -2.62 -0.04 25.12
C GLY A 134 -4.06 0.15 24.64
N LEU A 135 -4.38 -0.27 23.41
CA LEU A 135 -5.75 -0.29 22.88
C LEU A 135 -6.55 -1.51 23.37
N LEU A 136 -5.86 -2.62 23.67
CA LEU A 136 -6.48 -3.83 24.19
C LEU A 136 -6.60 -3.82 25.73
N ASP A 137 -5.67 -3.19 26.43
CA ASP A 137 -5.66 -2.97 27.88
C ASP A 137 -6.59 -1.80 28.26
N LYS A 138 -7.91 -2.00 28.06
CA LYS A 138 -8.93 -0.95 28.26
C LYS A 138 -9.03 -0.48 29.71
N ASP A 139 -8.87 -1.40 30.67
CA ASP A 139 -8.91 -1.10 32.10
C ASP A 139 -7.58 -0.60 32.67
N LYS A 140 -6.51 -0.60 31.85
CA LYS A 140 -5.16 -0.14 32.21
C LYS A 140 -4.61 -0.93 33.39
N ASP A 141 -4.96 -2.19 33.49
CA ASP A 141 -4.49 -3.09 34.54
C ASP A 141 -3.08 -3.64 34.22
N GLY A 142 -2.56 -3.36 33.02
CA GLY A 142 -1.27 -3.80 32.54
C GLY A 142 -1.30 -5.21 31.95
N PHE A 143 -2.49 -5.76 31.70
CA PHE A 143 -2.70 -7.08 31.15
C PHE A 143 -3.75 -7.08 30.05
N VAL A 144 -3.62 -8.03 29.13
CA VAL A 144 -4.62 -8.26 28.07
C VAL A 144 -5.08 -9.70 28.10
N CYS A 145 -6.38 -9.93 27.89
CA CYS A 145 -6.93 -11.27 27.79
C CYS A 145 -6.41 -11.99 26.53
N THR A 146 -5.95 -13.23 26.69
CA THR A 146 -5.44 -14.05 25.58
C THR A 146 -6.47 -14.21 24.45
N GLU A 147 -7.76 -14.35 24.78
CA GLU A 147 -8.81 -14.50 23.77
C GLU A 147 -8.94 -13.23 22.90
N ASP A 148 -8.78 -12.03 23.48
CA ASP A 148 -8.82 -10.78 22.73
C ASP A 148 -7.63 -10.65 21.78
N VAL A 149 -6.44 -11.06 22.21
CA VAL A 149 -5.24 -11.11 21.35
C VAL A 149 -5.42 -12.12 20.21
N LYS A 150 -5.95 -13.30 20.50
CA LYS A 150 -6.22 -14.33 19.48
C LYS A 150 -7.23 -13.83 18.46
N LEU A 151 -8.31 -13.21 18.92
CA LEU A 151 -9.37 -12.66 18.08
C LEU A 151 -8.86 -11.51 17.21
N PHE A 152 -8.00 -10.66 17.77
CA PHE A 152 -7.26 -9.64 17.03
C PHE A 152 -6.42 -10.27 15.91
N LEU A 153 -5.55 -11.24 16.23
CA LEU A 153 -4.69 -11.92 15.26
C LEU A 153 -5.49 -12.63 14.15
N GLN A 154 -6.61 -13.26 14.50
CA GLN A 154 -7.47 -13.90 13.51
C GLN A 154 -8.11 -12.89 12.55
N VAL A 155 -8.40 -11.67 13.00
CA VAL A 155 -8.97 -10.66 12.11
C VAL A 155 -7.90 -9.98 11.29
N THR A 156 -6.72 -9.72 11.85
CA THR A 156 -5.61 -9.14 11.08
C THR A 156 -5.20 -10.07 9.93
N ALA A 157 -5.31 -11.38 10.14
CA ALA A 157 -5.12 -12.39 9.10
C ALA A 157 -6.22 -12.46 8.04
N HIS A 158 -7.40 -11.88 8.26
CA HIS A 158 -8.50 -11.89 7.28
C HIS A 158 -8.36 -10.81 6.19
N GLY A 159 -7.43 -9.86 6.37
CA GLY A 159 -7.14 -8.77 5.45
C GLY A 159 -8.13 -7.60 5.50
N ASN A 160 -8.06 -6.72 4.50
CA ASN A 160 -8.74 -5.43 4.47
C ASN A 160 -10.23 -5.51 4.06
N GLY A 161 -11.12 -5.94 4.96
CA GLY A 161 -12.57 -6.02 4.71
C GLY A 161 -13.44 -5.40 5.80
N ALA A 162 -14.76 -5.61 5.73
CA ALA A 162 -15.71 -5.11 6.73
C ALA A 162 -15.44 -5.68 8.13
N HIS A 163 -14.98 -6.93 8.22
CA HIS A 163 -14.56 -7.55 9.48
C HIS A 163 -13.33 -6.85 10.08
N TRP A 164 -12.41 -6.37 9.24
CA TRP A 164 -11.26 -5.60 9.72
C TRP A 164 -11.67 -4.24 10.23
N LEU A 165 -12.49 -3.49 9.48
CA LEU A 165 -12.99 -2.19 9.94
C LEU A 165 -13.76 -2.34 11.27
N LYS A 166 -14.58 -3.39 11.42
CA LYS A 166 -15.31 -3.68 12.67
C LYS A 166 -14.39 -3.93 13.86
N ARG A 167 -13.24 -4.56 13.63
CA ARG A 167 -12.29 -4.87 14.69
C ARG A 167 -11.36 -3.72 15.00
N GLN A 168 -10.97 -2.93 13.99
CA GLN A 168 -10.35 -1.63 14.23
C GLN A 168 -11.28 -0.77 15.08
N PHE A 169 -12.59 -0.76 14.78
CA PHE A 169 -13.55 -0.10 15.64
C PHE A 169 -13.48 -0.59 17.10
N GLN A 170 -13.58 -1.89 17.35
CA GLN A 170 -13.52 -2.43 18.72
C GLN A 170 -12.20 -2.16 19.46
N LEU A 171 -11.08 -2.03 18.72
CA LEU A 171 -9.78 -1.68 19.27
C LEU A 171 -9.67 -0.20 19.63
N TYR A 172 -10.23 0.68 18.79
CA TYR A 172 -10.12 2.13 18.96
C TYR A 172 -11.32 2.75 19.69
N ASP A 173 -12.32 1.94 20.05
CA ASP A 173 -13.42 2.28 20.95
C ASP A 173 -12.86 2.39 22.38
N ASP A 174 -12.34 3.57 22.70
CA ASP A 174 -11.56 3.85 23.90
C ASP A 174 -12.44 3.94 25.15
N ASP A 175 -13.69 4.40 24.99
CA ASP A 175 -14.65 4.53 26.10
C ASP A 175 -15.58 3.33 26.25
N GLY A 176 -15.58 2.40 25.29
CA GLY A 176 -16.34 1.16 25.33
C GLY A 176 -17.84 1.39 25.19
N ASP A 177 -18.26 2.52 24.63
CA ASP A 177 -19.67 2.89 24.49
C ASP A 177 -20.35 2.24 23.28
N GLU A 178 -19.61 1.42 22.52
CA GLU A 178 -20.02 0.79 21.27
C GLU A 178 -20.44 1.79 20.16
N MET A 179 -20.04 3.05 20.31
CA MET A 179 -20.27 4.14 19.35
C MET A 179 -18.93 4.63 18.79
N VAL A 180 -19.00 5.29 17.64
CA VAL A 180 -17.84 5.91 16.99
C VAL A 180 -17.93 7.41 17.22
N ASN A 181 -16.92 8.00 17.87
CA ASN A 181 -16.73 9.43 17.92
C ASN A 181 -15.75 9.93 16.82
N GLU A 182 -15.59 11.25 16.68
CA GLU A 182 -14.76 11.83 15.62
C GLU A 182 -13.28 11.42 15.72
N ALA A 183 -12.75 11.33 16.94
CA ALA A 183 -11.34 11.01 17.19
C ALA A 183 -11.06 9.54 16.88
N GLU A 184 -11.97 8.64 17.27
CA GLU A 184 -11.88 7.20 17.01
C GLU A 184 -11.99 6.90 15.52
N SER A 185 -13.00 7.47 14.86
CA SER A 185 -13.17 7.40 13.40
C SER A 185 -11.89 7.80 12.67
N LYS A 186 -11.31 8.95 13.06
CA LYS A 186 -10.07 9.44 12.47
C LYS A 186 -8.90 8.49 12.72
N SER A 187 -8.79 7.91 13.92
CA SER A 187 -7.71 6.98 14.27
C SER A 187 -7.82 5.66 13.50
N ILE A 188 -9.03 5.10 13.40
CA ILE A 188 -9.34 3.90 12.61
C ILE A 188 -8.93 4.11 11.14
N LEU A 189 -9.43 5.18 10.51
CA LEU A 189 -9.17 5.43 9.09
C LEU A 189 -7.68 5.72 8.81
N ASN A 190 -7.01 6.49 9.69
CA ASN A 190 -5.58 6.74 9.57
C ASN A 190 -4.74 5.46 9.70
N SER A 191 -5.07 4.59 10.64
CA SER A 191 -4.41 3.29 10.81
C SER A 191 -4.50 2.45 9.52
N MET A 192 -5.69 2.41 8.91
CA MET A 192 -5.91 1.65 7.68
C MET A 192 -5.14 2.22 6.49
N VAL A 193 -5.13 3.54 6.34
CA VAL A 193 -4.36 4.24 5.31
C VAL A 193 -2.86 4.02 5.51
N ALA A 194 -2.37 4.14 6.74
CA ALA A 194 -0.96 3.98 7.08
C ALA A 194 -0.47 2.56 6.79
N THR A 195 -1.26 1.55 7.13
CA THR A 195 -0.97 0.13 6.83
C THR A 195 -0.78 -0.09 5.33
N GLN A 196 -1.71 0.41 4.51
CA GLN A 196 -1.64 0.24 3.06
C GLN A 196 -0.44 0.99 2.46
N LYS A 197 -0.10 2.18 2.98
CA LYS A 197 1.11 2.91 2.57
C LYS A 197 2.40 2.16 2.95
N ALA A 198 2.45 1.55 4.13
CA ALA A 198 3.59 0.77 4.58
C ALA A 198 3.82 -0.46 3.69
N VAL A 199 2.74 -1.19 3.37
CA VAL A 199 2.78 -2.32 2.44
C VAL A 199 3.29 -1.89 1.07
N MET A 200 2.75 -0.81 0.51
CA MET A 200 3.19 -0.32 -0.80
C MET A 200 4.66 0.13 -0.80
N THR A 201 5.09 0.78 0.27
CA THR A 201 6.49 1.20 0.43
C THR A 201 7.41 -0.01 0.42
N GLU A 202 7.04 -1.08 1.12
CA GLU A 202 7.82 -2.30 1.18
C GLU A 202 7.83 -3.06 -0.16
N ILE A 203 6.69 -3.12 -0.87
CA ILE A 203 6.59 -3.71 -2.21
C ILE A 203 7.57 -3.01 -3.17
N PHE A 204 7.49 -1.68 -3.27
CA PHE A 204 8.37 -0.93 -4.18
C PHE A 204 9.85 -0.93 -3.75
N ALA A 205 10.14 -1.06 -2.46
CA ALA A 205 11.52 -1.12 -1.97
C ALA A 205 12.19 -2.46 -2.23
N ASN A 206 11.47 -3.57 -2.02
CA ASN A 206 12.08 -4.90 -1.94
C ASN A 206 11.73 -5.81 -3.11
N HIS A 207 10.58 -5.59 -3.76
CA HIS A 207 10.00 -6.55 -4.69
C HIS A 207 9.85 -6.02 -6.12
N VAL A 208 10.31 -4.81 -6.44
CA VAL A 208 10.20 -4.26 -7.81
C VAL A 208 11.57 -4.25 -8.49
N GLU A 209 11.69 -4.90 -9.65
CA GLU A 209 12.91 -4.86 -10.46
C GLU A 209 13.10 -3.50 -11.15
N HIS A 210 14.34 -3.24 -11.57
CA HIS A 210 14.71 -2.03 -12.32
C HIS A 210 14.36 -0.70 -11.63
N MET A 211 14.07 -0.75 -10.33
CA MET A 211 13.72 0.41 -9.53
C MET A 211 14.99 1.16 -9.08
N PRO A 212 15.20 2.43 -9.48
CA PRO A 212 16.35 3.19 -9.01
C PRO A 212 16.23 3.45 -7.51
N LYS A 213 17.33 3.31 -6.75
CA LYS A 213 17.34 3.61 -5.30
C LYS A 213 16.83 5.01 -4.95
N LYS A 214 17.01 5.99 -5.86
CA LYS A 214 16.47 7.35 -5.71
C LYS A 214 14.94 7.41 -5.82
N CYS A 215 14.30 6.47 -6.53
CA CYS A 215 12.86 6.44 -6.74
C CYS A 215 12.08 5.97 -5.50
N SER A 216 12.70 5.28 -4.53
CA SER A 216 12.06 5.00 -3.24
C SER A 216 11.67 6.30 -2.49
N LYS A 217 12.52 7.33 -2.53
CA LYS A 217 12.19 8.66 -1.97
C LYS A 217 11.09 9.38 -2.75
N HIS A 218 11.05 9.17 -4.07
CA HIS A 218 9.97 9.70 -4.91
C HIS A 218 8.63 9.01 -4.62
N PHE A 219 8.64 7.74 -4.24
CA PHE A 219 7.42 7.00 -3.90
C PHE A 219 6.69 7.62 -2.69
N THR A 220 7.40 7.92 -1.61
CA THR A 220 6.80 8.59 -0.44
C THR A 220 6.18 9.93 -0.80
N LYS A 221 6.86 10.75 -1.61
CA LYS A 221 6.31 12.01 -2.11
C LYS A 221 5.07 11.79 -2.96
N SER A 222 5.11 10.77 -3.83
CA SER A 222 4.00 10.41 -4.70
C SER A 222 2.75 10.03 -3.91
N MET A 223 2.88 9.26 -2.84
CA MET A 223 1.75 8.92 -1.98
C MET A 223 1.08 10.17 -1.39
N VAL A 224 1.85 11.18 -0.97
CA VAL A 224 1.31 12.46 -0.47
C VAL A 224 0.61 13.24 -1.58
N GLU A 225 1.18 13.27 -2.79
CA GLU A 225 0.52 13.90 -3.94
C GLU A 225 -0.77 13.17 -4.34
N VAL A 226 -0.80 11.84 -4.23
CA VAL A 226 -1.97 11.02 -4.48
C VAL A 226 -3.04 11.32 -3.43
N ASP A 227 -2.70 11.35 -2.15
CA ASP A 227 -3.64 11.72 -1.07
C ASP A 227 -4.38 13.02 -1.38
N PHE A 228 -3.62 14.03 -1.85
CA PHE A 228 -4.16 15.32 -2.24
C PHE A 228 -5.04 15.22 -3.49
N LYS A 229 -4.55 14.60 -4.57
CA LYS A 229 -5.29 14.49 -5.85
C LYS A 229 -6.59 13.70 -5.70
N THR A 230 -6.62 12.68 -4.85
CA THR A 230 -7.80 11.84 -4.62
C THR A 230 -8.62 12.28 -3.41
N ASN A 231 -8.27 13.41 -2.78
CA ASN A 231 -8.94 13.96 -1.61
C ASN A 231 -9.10 12.94 -0.46
N ILE A 232 -8.12 12.06 -0.23
CA ILE A 232 -8.19 11.04 0.84
C ILE A 232 -8.44 11.69 2.22
N PRO A 233 -7.74 12.76 2.62
CA PRO A 233 -8.00 13.43 3.90
C PRO A 233 -9.43 13.97 4.03
N GLU A 234 -9.99 14.50 2.94
CA GLU A 234 -11.35 15.03 2.95
C GLU A 234 -12.37 13.89 2.99
N LYS A 235 -12.19 12.83 2.20
CA LYS A 235 -13.03 11.63 2.25
C LYS A 235 -13.07 11.04 3.65
N MET A 236 -11.92 10.93 4.33
CA MET A 236 -11.88 10.46 5.73
C MET A 236 -12.69 11.35 6.68
N ARG A 237 -12.62 12.67 6.51
CA ARG A 237 -13.44 13.62 7.29
C ARG A 237 -14.92 13.45 6.98
N CYS A 238 -15.28 13.27 5.71
CA CYS A 238 -16.65 13.09 5.24
C CYS A 238 -17.30 11.83 5.82
N VAL A 239 -16.57 10.72 5.99
CA VAL A 239 -17.10 9.47 6.59
C VAL A 239 -17.72 9.73 7.96
N PHE A 240 -17.10 10.54 8.82
CA PHE A 240 -17.70 10.86 10.11
C PHE A 240 -18.74 11.98 10.01
N HIS A 241 -18.49 12.98 9.17
CA HIS A 241 -19.35 14.15 9.07
C HIS A 241 -20.74 13.82 8.51
N PHE A 242 -20.82 12.91 7.54
CA PHE A 242 -22.06 12.49 6.87
C PHE A 242 -22.66 11.20 7.42
N ALA A 243 -22.02 10.53 8.38
CA ALA A 243 -22.67 9.47 9.11
C ALA A 243 -23.91 10.02 9.82
N ASN A 244 -25.03 9.28 9.75
CA ASN A 244 -26.20 9.63 10.54
C ASN A 244 -25.82 9.57 12.02
N LYS A 245 -25.98 10.67 12.74
CA LYS A 245 -25.59 10.77 14.15
C LYS A 245 -26.81 10.57 15.02
N LEU A 246 -26.62 9.87 16.14
CA LEU A 246 -27.72 9.49 17.02
C LEU A 246 -28.03 10.56 18.06
N ASP A 247 -27.03 11.37 18.43
CA ASP A 247 -27.18 12.41 19.42
C ASP A 247 -27.61 13.75 18.79
N LYS A 248 -28.36 14.55 19.58
CA LYS A 248 -28.73 15.91 19.18
C LYS A 248 -27.52 16.84 19.04
N GLU A 249 -26.38 16.45 19.60
CA GLU A 249 -25.13 17.21 19.57
C GLU A 249 -24.18 16.77 18.45
N CYS A 250 -24.56 15.78 17.63
CA CYS A 250 -23.79 15.30 16.49
C CYS A 250 -22.35 14.83 16.84
N ARG A 251 -22.16 14.18 17.98
CA ARG A 251 -20.85 13.74 18.51
C ARG A 251 -20.54 12.26 18.33
N SER A 252 -21.54 11.39 18.16
CA SER A 252 -21.30 9.96 17.95
C SER A 252 -22.30 9.31 16.99
N CYS A 253 -21.85 8.24 16.33
CA CYS A 253 -22.68 7.41 15.47
C CYS A 253 -22.50 5.93 15.80
N ASN A 254 -23.54 5.13 15.61
CA ASN A 254 -23.42 3.68 15.73
C ASN A 254 -22.53 3.14 14.59
N TRP A 255 -21.77 2.08 14.89
CA TRP A 255 -21.02 1.29 13.92
C TRP A 255 -21.73 1.07 12.58
N GLU A 256 -23.03 0.71 12.56
CA GLU A 256 -23.75 0.48 11.30
C GLU A 256 -23.83 1.75 10.43
N MET A 257 -24.09 2.90 11.06
CA MET A 257 -24.16 4.19 10.39
C MET A 257 -22.77 4.65 9.91
N PHE A 258 -21.74 4.39 10.70
CA PHE A 258 -20.35 4.63 10.30
C PHE A 258 -19.95 3.77 9.09
N LEU A 259 -20.26 2.48 9.12
CA LEU A 259 -19.97 1.56 8.03
C LEU A 259 -20.69 1.96 6.74
N ASP A 260 -21.94 2.40 6.82
CA ASP A 260 -22.69 2.84 5.64
C ASP A 260 -22.17 4.17 5.09
N SER A 261 -21.79 5.12 5.94
CA SER A 261 -21.12 6.35 5.50
C SER A 261 -19.74 6.08 4.90
N GLN A 262 -18.99 5.11 5.44
CA GLN A 262 -17.71 4.69 4.84
C GLN A 262 -17.93 4.14 3.42
N LYS A 263 -18.99 3.36 3.20
CA LYS A 263 -19.36 2.85 1.86
C LYS A 263 -19.88 3.92 0.91
N SER A 264 -20.38 5.07 1.39
CA SER A 264 -20.82 6.17 0.51
C SER A 264 -19.70 7.13 0.20
N GLU A 265 -18.93 7.53 1.21
CA GLU A 265 -17.95 8.63 1.10
C GLU A 265 -16.54 8.14 0.75
N PHE A 266 -16.18 6.90 1.14
CA PHE A 266 -14.82 6.39 0.98
C PHE A 266 -14.77 4.93 0.51
N LEU A 267 -15.37 4.68 -0.66
CA LEU A 267 -15.45 3.35 -1.28
C LEU A 267 -14.09 2.68 -1.49
N GLU A 268 -13.04 3.49 -1.73
CA GLU A 268 -11.73 2.97 -2.10
C GLU A 268 -10.84 2.63 -0.90
N LEU A 269 -11.30 2.87 0.33
CA LEU A 269 -10.56 2.60 1.57
C LEU A 269 -9.98 1.17 1.60
N HIS A 270 -10.71 0.19 1.07
CA HIS A 270 -10.27 -1.21 1.05
C HIS A 270 -9.21 -1.54 -0.01
N ASN A 271 -8.99 -0.65 -0.98
CA ASN A 271 -8.06 -0.86 -2.09
C ASN A 271 -7.23 0.38 -2.42
N LEU A 272 -6.71 1.07 -1.40
CA LEU A 272 -5.83 2.22 -1.60
C LEU A 272 -4.49 1.81 -2.22
N ILE A 273 -4.08 0.55 -2.03
CA ILE A 273 -2.90 -0.05 -2.67
C ILE A 273 -2.94 0.15 -4.19
N ALA A 274 -4.07 -0.12 -4.84
CA ALA A 274 -4.24 0.11 -6.27
C ALA A 274 -4.19 1.60 -6.64
N ILE A 275 -4.77 2.47 -5.81
CA ILE A 275 -4.73 3.93 -6.01
C ILE A 275 -3.30 4.46 -5.95
N TYR A 276 -2.51 4.05 -4.94
CA TYR A 276 -1.12 4.48 -4.81
C TYR A 276 -0.24 3.92 -5.92
N ALA A 277 -0.42 2.66 -6.32
CA ALA A 277 0.33 2.07 -7.43
C ALA A 277 0.08 2.83 -8.75
N LYS A 278 -1.20 3.09 -9.07
CA LYS A 278 -1.58 3.87 -10.25
C LYS A 278 -1.05 5.30 -10.19
N GLY A 279 -1.24 5.98 -9.06
CA GLY A 279 -0.79 7.36 -8.90
C GLY A 279 0.72 7.51 -9.05
N PHE A 280 1.48 6.52 -8.55
CA PHE A 280 2.92 6.50 -8.74
C PHE A 280 3.35 6.25 -10.18
N TYR A 281 2.68 5.33 -10.88
CA TYR A 281 2.88 5.14 -12.31
C TYR A 281 2.64 6.44 -13.10
N ASP A 282 1.51 7.09 -12.87
CA ASP A 282 1.10 8.32 -13.56
C ASP A 282 2.12 9.46 -13.35
N GLU A 283 2.66 9.61 -12.13
CA GLU A 283 3.70 10.61 -11.83
C GLU A 283 5.01 10.30 -12.54
N ARG A 284 5.47 9.04 -12.53
CA ARG A 284 6.70 8.63 -13.22
C ARG A 284 6.57 8.76 -14.72
N PHE A 285 5.42 8.40 -15.28
CA PHE A 285 5.11 8.58 -16.70
C PHE A 285 5.20 10.05 -17.09
N THR A 286 4.53 10.93 -16.34
CA THR A 286 4.55 12.38 -16.55
C THR A 286 5.97 12.95 -16.45
N PHE A 287 6.78 12.47 -15.51
CA PHE A 287 8.19 12.86 -15.38
C PHE A 287 8.99 12.55 -16.65
N TYR A 288 8.85 11.33 -17.18
CA TYR A 288 9.54 10.94 -18.41
C TYR A 288 9.03 11.68 -19.65
N GLN A 289 7.73 11.96 -19.71
CA GLN A 289 7.13 12.78 -20.76
C GLN A 289 7.74 14.19 -20.78
N ARG A 290 7.76 14.87 -19.62
CA ARG A 290 8.39 16.20 -19.49
C ARG A 290 9.87 16.17 -19.85
N LYS A 291 10.60 15.11 -19.47
CA LYS A 291 12.02 14.93 -19.81
C LYS A 291 12.23 14.79 -21.32
N GLN A 292 11.39 14.00 -22.00
CA GLN A 292 11.45 13.82 -23.45
C GLN A 292 11.10 15.10 -24.20
N ASP A 293 10.08 15.84 -23.75
CA ASP A 293 9.68 17.12 -24.36
C ASP A 293 10.77 18.18 -24.21
N ASN A 294 11.40 18.28 -23.04
CA ASN A 294 12.54 19.16 -22.81
C ASN A 294 13.74 18.81 -23.71
N GLN A 295 14.00 17.52 -23.95
CA GLN A 295 15.04 17.10 -24.89
C GLN A 295 14.69 17.49 -26.33
N LYS A 296 13.45 17.23 -26.77
CA LYS A 296 12.97 17.64 -28.10
C LYS A 296 13.10 19.16 -28.28
N LEU A 297 12.75 19.95 -27.28
CA LEU A 297 12.87 21.41 -27.30
C LEU A 297 14.34 21.85 -27.45
N ARG A 298 15.26 21.23 -26.69
CA ARG A 298 16.70 21.50 -26.80
C ARG A 298 17.25 21.17 -28.18
N TYR A 299 16.86 20.04 -28.77
CA TYR A 299 17.29 19.67 -30.11
C TYR A 299 16.72 20.59 -31.18
N LYS A 300 15.46 21.01 -31.07
CA LYS A 300 14.87 22.02 -31.95
C LYS A 300 15.61 23.36 -31.85
N GLY A 301 15.93 23.80 -30.63
CA GLY A 301 16.71 25.02 -30.40
C GLY A 301 18.13 24.95 -30.99
N LEU A 302 18.81 23.82 -30.81
CA LEU A 302 20.15 23.61 -31.34
C LEU A 302 20.15 23.50 -32.88
N GLY A 303 19.13 22.87 -33.46
CA GLY A 303 18.90 22.85 -34.91
C GLY A 303 18.63 24.24 -35.49
N LEU A 304 17.81 25.05 -34.80
CA LEU A 304 17.55 26.44 -35.19
C LEU A 304 18.85 27.27 -35.14
N ALA A 305 19.62 27.16 -34.06
CA ALA A 305 20.90 27.86 -33.93
C ALA A 305 21.89 27.47 -35.04
N ALA A 306 22.00 26.17 -35.35
CA ALA A 306 22.84 25.70 -36.45
C ALA A 306 22.37 26.22 -37.82
N ALA A 307 21.06 26.28 -38.06
CA ALA A 307 20.50 26.82 -39.29
C ALA A 307 20.79 28.32 -39.45
N ILE A 308 20.70 29.10 -38.36
CA ILE A 308 21.07 30.53 -38.35
C ILE A 308 22.56 30.69 -38.69
N VAL A 309 23.44 29.95 -38.01
CA VAL A 309 24.91 30.04 -38.26
C VAL A 309 25.26 29.66 -39.71
N LEU A 310 24.62 28.63 -40.27
CA LEU A 310 24.82 28.25 -41.67
C LEU A 310 24.28 29.32 -42.63
N GLY A 311 23.12 29.92 -42.32
CA GLY A 311 22.56 31.03 -43.08
C GLY A 311 23.47 32.25 -43.11
N ASP A 312 23.97 32.67 -41.95
CA ASP A 312 24.90 33.80 -41.81
C ASP A 312 26.22 33.53 -42.54
N TYR A 313 26.75 32.30 -42.45
CA TYR A 313 27.96 31.91 -43.17
C TYR A 313 27.78 31.98 -44.69
N LEU A 314 26.66 31.45 -45.21
CA LEU A 314 26.38 31.48 -46.64
C LEU A 314 26.16 32.92 -47.13
N ALA A 315 25.49 33.76 -46.34
CA ALA A 315 25.29 35.17 -46.67
C ALA A 315 26.60 35.99 -46.64
N ALA A 316 27.59 35.60 -45.83
CA ALA A 316 28.88 36.28 -45.77
C ALA A 316 29.87 35.85 -46.88
N VAL A 317 29.62 34.70 -47.53
CA VAL A 317 30.49 34.15 -48.59
C VAL A 317 30.02 34.54 -50.00
N ILE A 318 28.78 35.01 -50.15
CA ILE A 318 28.20 35.57 -51.39
C ILE A 318 28.41 37.08 -51.41
#